data_AF-A0A816N2H1-F1
#
_entry.id   AF-A0A816N2H1-F1
#
_cell.length_a   1.000
_cell.length_b   1.000
_cell.length_c   1.000
_cell.angle_alpha   90.00
_cell.angle_beta   90.00
_cell.angle_gamma   90.00
#
_symmetry.space_group_name_H-M   'P 1'
#
loop_
_entity.id
_entity.type
_entity.pdbx_description
1 polymer ?
#
loop_
_entity_poly.entity_id
_entity_poly.type
_entity_poly.pdbx_seq_one_letter_code
_entity_poly.pdbx_strand_id
1 'polypeptide(L)'
;MAGLKSPTIAISRWLDGLLRPLFNRLANETTILNGSQLVKQIEQWSARYLTSTTSFITMDVTDLYTMIHQEGGIKTIRKLMDASNIKQIDGVKKEIILALARFVMTNNYFYLDGLYYKQIRGGAMGSPLTLTIANA
;
A
#
# COMPACT_ATOMS: atom_id res chain seq x y z
N MET A 1 -10.56 -13.67 -9.03
CA MET A 1 -9.80 -12.73 -8.16
C MET A 1 -10.49 -12.61 -6.82
N ALA A 2 -9.76 -12.81 -5.72
CA ALA A 2 -10.31 -12.82 -4.35
C ALA A 2 -10.90 -11.47 -3.91
N GLY A 3 -10.31 -10.34 -4.34
CA GLY A 3 -10.72 -9.01 -3.87
C GLY A 3 -12.05 -8.51 -4.45
N LEU A 4 -12.28 -8.68 -5.76
CA LEU A 4 -13.41 -8.04 -6.46
C LEU A 4 -14.80 -8.55 -6.04
N LYS A 5 -14.90 -9.81 -5.58
CA LYS A 5 -16.13 -10.43 -5.09
C LYS A 5 -16.08 -10.70 -3.59
N SER A 6 -15.16 -10.05 -2.87
CA SER A 6 -15.04 -10.20 -1.42
C SER A 6 -16.22 -9.50 -0.71
N PRO A 7 -16.74 -10.06 0.40
CA PRO A 7 -17.68 -9.37 1.28
C PRO A 7 -17.15 -8.02 1.81
N THR A 8 -15.83 -7.87 1.86
CA THR A 8 -15.16 -6.67 2.39
C THR A 8 -14.93 -5.58 1.34
N ILE A 9 -15.34 -5.77 0.08
CA ILE A 9 -14.99 -4.86 -1.03
C ILE A 9 -15.51 -3.43 -0.83
N ALA A 10 -16.70 -3.25 -0.26
CA ALA A 10 -17.27 -1.93 -0.01
C ALA A 10 -16.45 -1.15 1.03
N ILE A 11 -16.08 -1.81 2.13
CA ILE A 11 -15.22 -1.23 3.18
C ILE A 11 -13.84 -0.93 2.60
N SER A 12 -13.29 -1.83 1.78
CA SER A 12 -11.99 -1.65 1.13
C SER A 12 -11.97 -0.42 0.20
N ARG A 13 -13.01 -0.23 -0.62
CA ARG A 13 -13.16 0.95 -1.49
C ARG A 13 -13.29 2.24 -0.68
N TRP A 14 -14.09 2.21 0.38
CA TRP A 14 -14.26 3.37 1.25
C TRP A 14 -12.96 3.76 1.96
N LEU A 15 -12.24 2.79 2.53
CA LEU A 15 -10.93 3.01 3.14
C LEU A 15 -9.89 3.50 2.12
N ASP A 16 -9.91 2.96 0.90
CA ASP A 16 -9.03 3.41 -0.18
C ASP A 16 -9.26 4.90 -0.51
N GLY A 17 -10.51 5.32 -0.71
CA GLY A 17 -10.82 6.73 -0.96
C GLY A 17 -10.38 7.65 0.18
N LEU A 18 -10.49 7.18 1.42
CA LEU A 18 -10.12 7.94 2.61
C LEU A 18 -8.61 8.02 2.84
N LEU A 19 -7.86 6.93 2.59
CA LEU A 19 -6.44 6.82 2.92
C LEU A 19 -5.52 7.16 1.74
N ARG A 20 -5.92 6.88 0.50
CA ARG A 20 -5.09 7.09 -0.69
C ARG A 20 -4.56 8.53 -0.85
N PRO A 21 -5.32 9.60 -0.55
CA PRO A 21 -4.78 10.96 -0.61
C PRO A 21 -3.61 11.19 0.35
N LEU A 22 -3.59 10.52 1.51
CA LEU A 22 -2.51 10.63 2.48
C LEU A 22 -1.25 9.92 1.97
N PHE A 23 -1.41 8.71 1.44
CA PHE A 23 -0.31 7.95 0.86
C PHE A 23 0.26 8.60 -0.39
N ASN A 24 -0.58 9.18 -1.25
CA ASN A 24 -0.11 9.89 -2.44
C ASN A 24 0.80 11.08 -2.10
N ARG A 25 0.57 11.76 -0.97
CA ARG A 25 1.47 12.85 -0.54
C ARG A 25 2.86 12.33 -0.22
N LEU A 26 2.96 11.20 0.48
CA LEU A 26 4.26 10.55 0.74
C LEU A 26 4.89 10.00 -0.54
N ALA A 27 4.10 9.32 -1.37
CA ALA A 27 4.58 8.70 -2.60
C ALA A 27 5.16 9.73 -3.57
N ASN A 28 4.63 10.96 -3.61
CA ASN A 28 5.19 12.03 -4.44
C ASN A 28 6.64 12.40 -4.07
N GLU A 29 7.07 12.16 -2.82
CA GLU A 29 8.43 12.46 -2.37
C GLU A 29 9.39 11.28 -2.56
N THR A 30 8.87 10.05 -2.58
CA THR A 30 9.69 8.82 -2.52
C THR A 30 9.60 7.95 -3.78
N THR A 31 8.62 8.20 -4.65
CA THR A 31 8.31 7.33 -5.79
C THR A 31 8.57 8.06 -7.11
N ILE A 32 9.16 7.33 -8.05
CA ILE A 32 9.36 7.79 -9.42
C ILE A 32 8.22 7.22 -10.28
N LEU A 33 7.47 8.11 -10.93
CA LEU A 33 6.22 7.73 -11.61
C LEU A 33 6.46 7.09 -12.98
N ASN A 34 7.57 7.44 -13.64
CA ASN A 34 7.88 6.94 -14.98
C ASN A 34 9.37 7.04 -15.30
N GLY A 35 9.77 6.36 -16.38
CA GLY A 35 11.16 6.32 -16.85
C GLY A 35 11.72 7.68 -17.27
N SER A 36 10.91 8.56 -17.86
CA SER A 36 11.36 9.90 -18.24
C SER A 36 11.72 10.76 -17.02
N GLN A 37 10.94 10.65 -15.95
CA GLN A 37 11.24 11.28 -14.65
C GLN A 37 12.52 10.69 -14.05
N LEU A 38 12.69 9.35 -14.10
CA LEU A 38 13.88 8.68 -13.61
C LEU A 38 15.15 9.19 -14.31
N VAL A 39 15.16 9.19 -15.65
CA VAL A 39 16.31 9.63 -16.45
C VAL A 39 16.67 11.06 -16.10
N LYS A 40 15.69 11.98 -16.08
CA LYS A 40 15.93 13.39 -15.74
C LYS A 40 16.53 13.56 -14.34
N GLN A 41 16.04 12.81 -13.35
CA GLN A 41 16.57 12.88 -11.98
C GLN A 41 17.99 12.31 -11.88
N ILE A 42 18.26 11.20 -12.56
CA ILE A 42 19.60 10.61 -12.61
C ILE A 42 20.59 11.55 -13.30
N GLU A 43 20.22 12.17 -14.42
CA GLU A 43 21.07 13.14 -15.13
C GLU A 43 21.44 14.32 -14.20
N GLN A 44 20.44 14.92 -13.55
CA GLN A 44 20.66 16.03 -12.61
C GLN A 44 21.54 15.64 -11.42
N TRP A 45 21.32 14.46 -10.85
CA TRP A 45 22.14 13.93 -9.77
C TRP A 45 23.57 13.64 -10.24
N SER A 46 23.72 13.05 -11.43
CA SER A 46 25.00 12.61 -11.97
C SER A 46 25.98 13.78 -12.19
N ALA A 47 25.46 14.95 -12.58
CA ALA A 47 26.26 16.16 -12.80
C ALA A 47 27.05 16.61 -11.56
N ARG A 48 26.62 16.21 -10.35
CA ARG A 48 27.25 16.63 -9.09
C ARG A 48 27.85 15.49 -8.27
N TYR A 49 27.31 14.27 -8.40
CA TYR A 49 27.61 13.18 -7.46
C TYR A 49 28.18 11.91 -8.12
N LEU A 50 28.18 11.81 -9.45
CA LEU A 50 28.67 10.61 -10.12
C LEU A 50 30.20 10.51 -10.03
N THR A 51 30.69 9.36 -9.58
CA THR A 51 32.12 9.04 -9.51
C THR A 51 32.42 7.73 -10.24
N SER A 52 33.70 7.47 -10.53
CA SER A 52 34.14 6.20 -11.12
C SER A 52 33.88 4.97 -10.23
N THR A 53 33.59 5.17 -8.94
CA THR A 53 33.29 4.11 -7.97
C THR A 53 31.79 3.95 -7.70
N THR A 54 30.94 4.75 -8.34
CA THR A 54 29.49 4.67 -8.18
C THR A 54 28.98 3.37 -8.82
N SER A 55 28.22 2.59 -8.06
CA SER A 55 27.55 1.37 -8.54
C SER A 55 26.04 1.55 -8.51
N PHE A 56 25.37 1.18 -9.61
CA PHE A 56 23.91 1.15 -9.67
C PHE A 56 23.40 -0.23 -9.26
N ILE A 57 22.40 -0.26 -8.40
CA ILE A 57 21.79 -1.49 -7.89
C ILE A 57 20.30 -1.43 -8.19
N THR A 58 19.77 -2.51 -8.76
CA THR A 58 18.33 -2.72 -8.93
C THR A 58 17.90 -3.87 -8.03
N MET A 59 16.79 -3.69 -7.32
CA MET A 59 16.16 -4.73 -6.52
C MET A 59 14.73 -4.92 -7.02
N ASP A 60 14.33 -6.17 -7.20
CA ASP A 60 12.96 -6.52 -7.59
C ASP A 60 12.26 -7.25 -6.44
N VAL A 61 11.01 -6.89 -6.19
CA VAL A 61 10.19 -7.48 -5.12
C VAL A 61 9.17 -8.42 -5.75
N THR A 62 9.39 -9.72 -5.59
CA THR A 62 8.46 -10.74 -6.06
C THR A 62 7.21 -10.81 -5.18
N ASP A 63 6.04 -10.98 -5.81
CA ASP A 63 4.77 -11.25 -5.14
C ASP A 63 4.37 -10.24 -4.04
N LEU A 64 4.64 -8.95 -4.27
CA LEU A 64 4.43 -7.86 -3.30
C LEU A 64 3.12 -8.01 -2.51
N TYR A 65 1.99 -8.21 -3.19
CA TYR A 65 0.67 -8.25 -2.53
C TYR A 65 0.48 -9.44 -1.60
N THR A 66 0.99 -10.62 -1.95
CA THR A 66 0.84 -11.83 -1.11
C THR A 66 1.86 -11.82 0.04
N MET A 67 2.91 -11.01 -0.08
CA MET A 67 3.98 -10.91 0.91
C MET A 67 3.78 -9.82 1.96
N ILE A 68 2.87 -8.85 1.74
CA ILE A 68 2.51 -7.81 2.71
C ILE A 68 2.15 -8.45 4.06
N HIS A 69 2.86 -8.05 5.11
CA HIS A 69 2.53 -8.45 6.47
C HIS A 69 1.25 -7.71 6.90
N GLN A 70 0.16 -8.44 7.18
CA GLN A 70 -1.16 -7.86 7.43
C GLN A 70 -1.14 -6.82 8.57
N GLU A 71 -0.63 -7.20 9.75
CA GLU A 71 -0.44 -6.26 10.87
C GLU A 71 0.63 -5.19 10.59
N GLY A 72 1.57 -5.49 9.68
CA GLY A 72 2.56 -4.52 9.22
C GLY A 72 1.88 -3.37 8.48
N GLY A 73 0.99 -3.68 7.54
CA GLY A 73 0.19 -2.69 6.82
C GLY A 73 -0.68 -1.83 7.75
N ILE A 74 -1.30 -2.42 8.77
CA ILE A 74 -2.08 -1.66 9.77
C ILE A 74 -1.18 -0.72 10.58
N LYS A 75 0.02 -1.18 10.97
CA LYS A 75 1.02 -0.32 11.63
C LYS A 75 1.48 0.82 10.72
N THR A 76 1.64 0.59 9.42
CA THR A 76 2.00 1.64 8.46
C THR A 76 0.93 2.71 8.38
N ILE A 77 -0.35 2.34 8.27
CA ILE A 77 -1.47 3.30 8.30
C ILE A 77 -1.45 4.11 9.60
N ARG A 78 -1.28 3.44 10.75
CA ARG A 78 -1.19 4.13 12.04
C ARG A 78 -0.04 5.15 12.07
N LYS A 79 1.16 4.74 11.67
CA LYS A 79 2.35 5.60 11.62
C LYS A 79 2.11 6.81 10.72
N LEU A 80 1.49 6.62 9.56
CA LEU A 80 1.15 7.72 8.64
C LEU A 80 0.21 8.74 9.29
N MET A 81 -0.88 8.25 9.90
CA MET A 81 -1.85 9.11 10.59
C MET A 81 -1.21 9.84 11.78
N ASP A 82 -0.37 9.14 12.55
CA ASP A 82 0.33 9.73 13.70
C ASP A 82 1.35 10.79 13.26
N ALA A 83 2.15 10.51 12.22
CA ALA A 83 3.11 11.46 11.64
C ALA A 83 2.43 12.72 11.08
N SER A 84 1.19 12.58 10.60
CA SER A 84 0.37 13.69 10.09
C SER A 84 -0.51 14.35 11.18
N ASN A 85 -0.39 13.93 12.45
CA ASN A 85 -1.24 14.36 13.57
C ASN A 85 -2.77 14.22 13.29
N ILE A 86 -3.14 13.22 12.49
CA ILE A 86 -4.54 12.96 12.10
C ILE A 86 -5.19 12.08 13.16
N LYS A 87 -6.14 12.64 13.90
CA LYS A 87 -6.95 11.90 14.89
C LYS A 87 -8.25 11.33 14.30
N GLN A 88 -8.74 11.92 13.23
CA GLN A 88 -9.94 11.50 12.51
C GLN A 88 -9.91 11.99 11.06
N ILE A 89 -10.64 11.30 10.18
CA ILE A 89 -10.84 11.70 8.78
C ILE A 89 -12.33 11.61 8.52
N ASP A 90 -12.92 12.68 7.97
CA ASP A 90 -14.37 12.79 7.70
C ASP A 90 -15.25 12.41 8.90
N GLY A 91 -14.85 12.84 10.11
CA GLY A 91 -15.55 12.54 11.36
C GLY A 91 -15.35 11.10 11.89
N VAL A 92 -14.64 10.24 11.16
CA VAL A 92 -14.33 8.88 11.60
C VAL A 92 -13.01 8.85 12.35
N LYS A 93 -13.06 8.38 13.60
CA LYS A 93 -11.87 8.27 14.47
C LYS A 93 -10.83 7.31 13.90
N LYS A 94 -9.55 7.64 14.10
CA LYS A 94 -8.39 6.83 13.71
C LYS A 94 -8.54 5.37 14.11
N GLU A 95 -9.02 5.10 15.31
CA GLU A 95 -9.18 3.74 15.87
C GLU A 95 -10.19 2.91 15.06
N ILE A 96 -11.26 3.54 14.56
CA ILE A 96 -12.27 2.90 13.71
C ILE A 96 -11.70 2.61 12.33
N ILE A 97 -10.97 3.58 11.74
CA ILE A 97 -10.28 3.39 10.45
C ILE A 97 -9.31 2.20 10.52
N LEU A 98 -8.51 2.13 11.59
CA LEU A 98 -7.57 1.03 11.81
C LEU A 98 -8.26 -0.32 12.06
N ALA A 99 -9.38 -0.32 12.79
CA ALA A 99 -10.17 -1.53 13.01
C ALA A 99 -10.77 -2.05 11.69
N LEU A 100 -11.33 -1.17 10.86
CA LEU A 100 -11.87 -1.52 9.55
C LEU A 100 -10.76 -1.98 8.59
N ALA A 101 -9.60 -1.32 8.58
CA ALA A 101 -8.47 -1.74 7.76
C ALA A 101 -7.98 -3.13 8.17
N ARG A 102 -7.86 -3.40 9.48
CA ARG A 102 -7.52 -4.74 9.98
C ARG A 102 -8.58 -5.76 9.57
N PHE A 103 -9.86 -5.41 9.67
CA PHE A 103 -10.95 -6.29 9.28
C PHE A 103 -10.84 -6.68 7.80
N VAL A 104 -10.64 -5.70 6.89
CA VAL A 104 -10.43 -5.98 5.46
C VAL A 104 -9.18 -6.84 5.24
N MET A 105 -8.05 -6.52 5.88
CA MET A 105 -6.78 -7.23 5.66
C MET A 105 -6.79 -8.68 6.18
N THR A 106 -7.59 -8.98 7.20
CA THR A 106 -7.63 -10.31 7.84
C THR A 106 -8.81 -11.17 7.39
N ASN A 107 -9.78 -10.63 6.64
CA ASN A 107 -10.95 -11.35 6.15
C ASN A 107 -10.95 -11.46 4.62
N ASN A 108 -9.81 -11.89 4.09
CA ASN A 108 -9.63 -12.20 2.69
C ASN A 108 -9.97 -13.66 2.43
N TYR A 109 -11.12 -13.90 1.80
CA TYR A 109 -11.60 -15.25 1.46
C TYR A 109 -11.72 -15.40 -0.06
N PHE A 110 -11.40 -16.58 -0.57
CA PHE A 110 -11.62 -16.94 -1.97
C PHE A 110 -12.15 -18.35 -2.11
N TYR A 111 -12.86 -18.59 -3.23
CA TYR A 111 -13.43 -19.87 -3.58
C TYR A 111 -12.64 -20.49 -4.72
N LEU A 112 -12.23 -21.74 -4.55
CA LEU A 112 -11.52 -22.53 -5.56
C LEU A 112 -11.97 -23.98 -5.41
N ASP A 113 -12.37 -24.62 -6.52
CA ASP A 113 -12.70 -26.04 -6.60
C ASP A 113 -13.65 -26.57 -5.52
N GLY A 114 -14.75 -25.85 -5.26
CA GLY A 114 -15.74 -26.29 -4.27
C GLY A 114 -15.45 -25.83 -2.84
N LEU A 115 -14.27 -25.27 -2.58
CA LEU A 115 -13.79 -24.98 -1.22
C LEU A 115 -13.53 -23.49 -1.01
N TYR A 116 -13.76 -23.05 0.22
CA TYR A 116 -13.43 -21.71 0.68
C TYR A 116 -12.08 -21.70 1.38
N TYR A 117 -11.23 -20.77 0.98
CA TYR A 117 -9.90 -20.58 1.55
C TYR A 117 -9.79 -19.19 2.16
N LYS A 118 -9.09 -19.11 3.28
CA LYS A 118 -8.73 -17.84 3.92
C LYS A 118 -7.26 -17.54 3.64
N GLN A 119 -7.00 -16.37 3.10
CA GLN A 119 -5.64 -15.88 2.91
C GLN A 119 -5.08 -15.37 4.25
N ILE A 120 -4.08 -16.08 4.77
CA ILE A 120 -3.45 -15.80 6.08
C ILE A 120 -2.28 -14.82 6.01
N ARG A 121 -1.81 -14.49 4.80
CA ARG A 121 -0.69 -13.57 4.55
C ARG A 121 -0.97 -12.73 3.31
N GLY A 122 -0.52 -11.47 3.32
CA GLY A 122 -0.76 -10.56 2.20
C GLY A 122 -2.16 -9.95 2.24
N GLY A 123 -2.43 -9.14 1.23
CA GLY A 123 -3.76 -8.65 0.92
C GLY A 123 -4.36 -9.37 -0.29
N ALA A 124 -5.69 -9.38 -0.38
CA ALA A 124 -6.38 -9.93 -1.52
C ALA A 124 -6.07 -9.12 -2.79
N MET A 125 -5.61 -9.80 -3.84
CA MET A 125 -5.44 -9.16 -5.15
C MET A 125 -6.79 -8.61 -5.64
N GLY A 126 -6.78 -7.34 -6.07
CA GLY A 126 -7.97 -6.59 -6.47
C GLY A 126 -8.71 -5.91 -5.32
N SER A 127 -8.22 -5.98 -4.08
CA SER A 127 -8.70 -5.15 -2.96
C SER A 127 -8.09 -3.74 -3.08
N PRO A 128 -8.90 -2.67 -3.18
CA PRO A 128 -8.40 -1.30 -3.25
C PRO A 128 -7.50 -0.90 -2.07
N LEU A 129 -7.87 -1.30 -0.84
CA LEU A 129 -7.04 -1.05 0.33
C LEU A 129 -5.65 -1.71 0.23
N THR A 130 -5.56 -2.91 -0.34
CA THR A 130 -4.26 -3.60 -0.50
C THR A 130 -3.35 -2.83 -1.44
N LEU A 131 -3.88 -2.27 -2.53
CA LEU A 131 -3.13 -1.39 -3.41
C LEU A 131 -2.65 -0.12 -2.67
N THR A 132 -3.52 0.50 -1.88
CA THR A 132 -3.14 1.68 -1.08
C THR A 132 -2.02 1.36 -0.08
N ILE A 133 -2.07 0.20 0.60
CA ILE A 133 -1.01 -0.23 1.52
C ILE A 133 0.27 -0.63 0.78
N ALA A 134 0.18 -1.13 -0.46
CA ALA A 134 1.36 -1.51 -1.24
C ALA A 134 2.18 -0.30 -1.71
N ASN A 135 1.52 0.84 -1.90
CA ASN A 135 2.15 2.11 -2.28
C ASN A 135 2.58 2.96 -1.07
N ALA A 136 2.47 2.39 0.14
CA ALA A 136 2.65 3.09 1.41
C ALA A 136 4.10 3.23 1.86
#